data_AF-A0A6B3FXG5-F1
#
_entry.id   AF-A0A6B3FXG5-F1
#
_cell.length_a   1.000
_cell.length_b   1.000
_cell.length_c   1.000
_cell.angle_alpha   90.00
_cell.angle_beta   90.00
_cell.angle_gamma   90.00
#
_symmetry.space_group_name_H-M   'P 1'
#
loop_
_entity.id
_entity.type
_entity.pdbx_description
1 polymer ?
#
loop_
_entity_poly.entity_id
_entity_poly.type
_entity_poly.pdbx_seq_one_letter_code
_entity_poly.pdbx_strand_id
1 'polypeptide(L)' 'MLDALTDVAGIRVGHAEVAGAGALSGTTVVLAPEGGAVAAVDVRGGGPGTRETDALDPRNLVQR' A
#
# COMPACT_ATOMS: atom_id res chain seq x y z
N MET A 1 1.49 22.25 -3.36
CA MET A 1 0.57 21.10 -3.36
C MET A 1 0.58 20.53 -4.76
N LEU A 2 0.87 19.25 -4.91
CA LEU A 2 0.99 18.54 -6.18
C LEU A 2 -0.35 17.88 -6.60
N ASP A 3 -1.37 17.96 -5.74
CA ASP A 3 -2.63 17.22 -5.85
C ASP A 3 -2.38 15.71 -5.90
N ALA A 4 -1.54 15.23 -4.97
CA ALA A 4 -1.03 13.87 -4.95
C ALA A 4 -1.00 13.29 -3.52
N LEU A 5 -0.93 11.96 -3.41
CA LEU A 5 -0.85 11.27 -2.11
C LEU A 5 0.36 11.74 -1.27
N THR A 6 1.46 12.11 -1.94
CA THR A 6 2.68 12.62 -1.31
C THR A 6 2.56 14.05 -0.78
N ASP A 7 1.43 14.74 -0.99
CA ASP A 7 1.13 15.98 -0.27
C ASP A 7 0.93 15.72 1.24
N VAL A 8 0.66 14.49 1.64
CA VAL A 8 0.74 14.06 3.04
C VAL A 8 2.22 13.88 3.42
N ALA A 9 2.71 14.77 4.29
CA ALA A 9 4.12 14.81 4.68
C ALA A 9 4.64 13.44 5.17
N GLY A 10 5.78 13.00 4.62
CA GLY A 10 6.44 11.75 4.99
C GLY A 10 5.99 10.52 4.21
N ILE A 11 4.84 10.55 3.54
CA ILE A 11 4.43 9.49 2.61
C ILE A 11 5.30 9.53 1.35
N ARG A 12 5.78 8.36 0.94
CA ARG A 12 6.54 8.15 -0.30
C ARG A 12 5.83 7.13 -1.17
N VAL A 13 5.94 7.28 -2.49
CA VAL A 13 5.37 6.34 -3.47
C VAL A 13 6.49 5.89 -4.41
N GLY A 14 6.58 4.58 -4.65
CA GLY A 14 7.54 3.98 -5.57
C GLY A 14 6.85 3.05 -6.56
N HIS A 15 7.36 3.02 -7.79
CA HIS A 15 6.86 2.18 -8.87
C HIS A 15 8.00 1.35 -9.45
N ALA A 16 7.71 0.09 -9.79
CA ALA A 16 8.62 -0.77 -10.54
C ALA A 16 7.82 -1.54 -11.59
N GLU A 17 8.32 -1.56 -12.81
CA GLU A 17 7.67 -2.21 -13.95
C GLU A 17 8.50 -3.40 -14.42
N VAL A 18 7.84 -4.44 -14.93
CA VAL A 18 8.53 -5.54 -15.60
C VAL A 18 8.99 -5.05 -16.97
N ALA A 19 10.31 -4.99 -17.19
CA ALA A 19 10.87 -4.55 -18.45
C ALA A 19 10.79 -5.64 -19.53
N GLY A 20 10.69 -5.22 -20.80
CA GLY A 20 10.76 -6.10 -21.97
C GLY A 20 9.59 -5.92 -22.93
N ALA A 21 9.77 -6.35 -24.18
CA ALA A 21 8.73 -6.28 -25.19
C ALA A 21 7.54 -7.18 -24.80
N GLY A 22 6.34 -6.60 -24.75
CA GLY A 22 5.10 -7.32 -24.41
C GLY A 22 4.79 -7.45 -22.92
N ALA A 23 5.65 -6.94 -22.02
CA ALA A 23 5.36 -6.92 -20.59
C ALA A 23 4.30 -5.85 -20.26
N LEU A 24 3.31 -6.22 -19.44
CA LEU A 24 2.21 -5.36 -18.98
C LEU A 24 1.93 -5.58 -17.49
N SER A 25 2.99 -5.54 -16.67
CA SER A 25 2.90 -5.80 -15.23
C SER A 25 3.92 -4.97 -14.46
N GLY A 26 3.66 -4.79 -13.16
CA GLY A 26 4.50 -4.02 -12.25
C GLY A 26 3.90 -3.96 -10.85
N THR A 27 4.52 -3.17 -9.99
CA THR A 27 4.14 -3.00 -8.58
C THR A 27 4.22 -1.52 -8.20
N THR A 28 3.27 -1.09 -7.38
CA THR A 28 3.32 0.21 -6.69
C THR A 28 3.42 -0.04 -5.19
N VAL A 29 4.27 0.71 -4.51
CA VAL A 29 4.39 0.70 -3.06
C VAL A 29 4.13 2.09 -2.52
N VAL A 30 3.25 2.18 -1.52
CA VAL A 30 3.10 3.36 -0.67
C VAL A 30 3.85 3.09 0.62
N LEU A 31 4.83 3.93 0.92
CA LEU A 31 5.72 3.78 2.07
C LEU A 31 5.45 4.88 3.09
N ALA A 32 5.11 4.47 4.30
CA ALA A 32 4.95 5.34 5.46
C ALA A 32 6.27 6.06 5.83
N PRO A 33 6.20 7.17 6.58
CA PRO A 33 7.39 7.74 7.21
C PRO A 33 8.04 6.73 8.17
N GLU A 34 9.26 7.06 8.60
CA GLU A 34 9.92 6.34 9.68
C GLU A 34 9.04 6.31 10.93
N GLY A 35 8.95 5.15 11.60
CA GLY A 35 8.03 4.92 12.71
C GLY A 35 6.64 4.40 12.30
N GLY A 36 6.38 4.22 11.01
CA GLY A 36 5.17 3.59 10.48
C GLY A 36 3.96 4.52 10.41
N ALA A 37 2.81 3.94 10.11
CA ALA A 37 1.53 4.64 10.05
C ALA A 37 0.42 3.71 10.55
N VAL A 38 -0.57 4.26 11.25
CA VAL A 38 -1.77 3.49 11.60
C VAL A 38 -2.47 3.06 10.31
N ALA A 39 -2.81 1.78 10.19
CA ALA A 39 -3.40 1.20 8.99
C ALA A 39 -4.63 0.33 9.32
N ALA A 40 -5.56 0.26 8.38
CA ALA A 40 -6.73 -0.60 8.39
C ALA A 40 -7.10 -0.96 6.94
N VAL A 41 -7.92 -2.00 6.73
CA VAL A 41 -8.31 -2.48 5.40
C VAL A 41 -9.79 -2.87 5.35
N ASP A 42 -10.45 -2.59 4.22
CA ASP A 42 -11.82 -3.02 3.89
C ASP A 42 -11.81 -3.70 2.52
N VAL A 43 -12.11 -5.00 2.48
CA VAL A 43 -12.13 -5.82 1.26
C VAL A 43 -13.57 -6.12 0.87
N ARG A 44 -14.04 -5.53 -0.23
CA ARG A 44 -15.47 -5.58 -0.61
C ARG A 44 -15.79 -6.42 -1.84
N GLY A 45 -14.79 -6.77 -2.64
CA GLY A 45 -14.96 -7.62 -3.83
C GLY A 45 -15.14 -9.10 -3.47
N GLY A 46 -15.90 -9.85 -4.28
CA GLY A 46 -16.19 -11.28 -4.02
C GLY A 46 -15.08 -12.26 -4.41
N GLY A 47 -14.03 -11.82 -5.11
CA GLY A 47 -12.86 -12.64 -5.47
C GLY A 47 -11.54 -11.95 -5.17
N PRO A 48 -11.22 -11.66 -3.89
CA PRO A 48 -10.05 -10.89 -3.52
C PRO A 48 -8.75 -11.71 -3.61
N GLY A 49 -7.66 -11.05 -4.00
CA GLY A 49 -6.30 -11.55 -3.86
C GLY A 49 -5.55 -10.66 -2.87
N THR A 50 -5.50 -11.07 -1.59
CA THR A 50 -4.96 -10.25 -0.50
C THR A 50 -3.87 -10.98 0.28
N ARG A 51 -3.12 -10.21 1.06
CA ARG A 51 -2.10 -10.70 1.97
C ARG A 51 -2.09 -9.82 3.24
N GLU A 52 -1.86 -10.44 4.40
CA GLU A 52 -1.75 -9.79 5.73
C GLU A 52 -2.97 -8.98 6.20
N THR A 53 -4.15 -9.12 5.58
CA THR A 53 -5.33 -8.32 5.96
C THR A 53 -5.77 -8.55 7.40
N ASP A 54 -5.62 -9.77 7.92
CA ASP A 54 -5.95 -10.09 9.31
C ASP A 54 -5.11 -9.27 10.30
N ALA A 55 -3.84 -8.99 10.00
CA ALA A 55 -2.97 -8.21 10.88
C ALA A 55 -3.48 -6.77 11.09
N LEU A 56 -4.35 -6.28 10.20
CA LEU A 56 -4.92 -4.93 10.24
C LEU A 56 -6.28 -4.87 10.95
N ASP A 57 -6.77 -5.98 11.51
CA ASP A 57 -7.91 -5.92 12.42
C ASP A 57 -7.53 -5.08 13.67
N PRO A 58 -8.34 -4.10 14.08
CA PRO A 58 -8.01 -3.21 15.21
C PRO A 58 -7.74 -3.92 16.54
N ARG A 59 -8.12 -5.19 16.69
CA ARG A 59 -7.92 -5.99 17.90
C ARG A 59 -6.57 -6.70 17.94
N ASN A 60 -5.82 -6.67 16.85
CA ASN A 60 -4.60 -7.46 16.70
C ASN A 60 -3.34 -6.70 17.15
N LEU A 61 -2.25 -7.45 17.29
CA LEU A 61 -1.04 -7.01 17.99
C LEU A 61 -0.31 -5.86 17.31
N VAL A 62 -0.26 -5.85 15.98
CA VAL A 62 0.48 -4.84 15.19
C VAL A 62 -0.39 -3.61 15.04
N GLN A 63 0.17 -2.44 15.33
CA GLN A 63 -0.59 -1.18 15.36
C GLN A 63 -0.13 -0.17 14.30
N ARG A 64 1.10 -0.28 13.79
CA ARG A 64 1.75 0.63 12.83
C ARG A 64 2.88 -0.07 12.08
#